data_AF-A0AAN8G0P0-F1
#
_entry.id   AF-A0AAN8G0P0-F1
#
_cell.length_a   1.000
_cell.length_b   1.000
_cell.length_c   1.000
_cell.angle_alpha   90.00
_cell.angle_beta   90.00
_cell.angle_gamma   90.00
#
_symmetry.space_group_name_H-M   'P 1'
#
loop_
_entity.id
_entity.type
_entity.pdbx_description
1 polymer ?
#
loop_
_entity_poly.entity_id
_entity_poly.type
_entity_poly.pdbx_seq_one_letter_code
_entity_poly.pdbx_strand_id
1 'polypeptide(L)'
;EKSFQGFTLTIPAGSIVALVGPSGGGKSSIVSLLQHMYEPDSGTITIDDVPIKNIDHEFYHENVVLVAQEPVLYNGSIRDNILYGCDWATEEDMLEAAEMANVHGFVMELEKKYDTLCGDRGVQMSGEFEERFTLIVR
;
A
#
# COMPACT_ATOMS: atom_id res chain seq x y z
N GLU A 1 18.43 6.14 -17.46
CA GLU A 1 17.64 7.29 -17.95
C GLU A 1 17.17 8.11 -16.76
N LYS A 2 17.21 9.46 -16.84
CA LYS A 2 16.67 10.32 -15.78
C LYS A 2 15.15 10.37 -15.92
N SER A 3 14.43 9.91 -14.89
CA SER A 3 12.95 9.80 -14.90
C SER A 3 12.24 11.17 -14.97
N PHE A 4 12.76 12.19 -14.27
CA PHE A 4 12.28 13.58 -14.33
C PHE A 4 13.34 14.56 -13.78
N GLN A 5 13.18 15.86 -14.00
CA GLN A 5 14.10 16.90 -13.51
C GLN A 5 13.33 18.13 -12.98
N GLY A 6 13.84 18.76 -11.93
CA GLY A 6 13.33 20.04 -11.42
C GLY A 6 11.93 19.97 -10.80
N PHE A 7 11.54 18.81 -10.25
CA PHE A 7 10.25 18.64 -9.60
C PHE A 7 10.28 19.20 -8.17
N THR A 8 9.26 19.97 -7.81
CA THR A 8 9.06 20.50 -6.46
C THR A 8 7.60 20.41 -6.13
N LEU A 9 7.29 19.82 -4.98
CA LEU A 9 5.94 19.64 -4.48
C LEU A 9 5.94 19.82 -2.96
N THR A 10 4.93 20.49 -2.43
CA THR A 10 4.65 20.59 -0.99
C THR A 10 3.24 20.08 -0.76
N ILE A 11 3.10 19.08 0.10
CA ILE A 11 1.81 18.46 0.46
C ILE A 11 1.50 18.84 1.91
N PRO A 12 0.44 19.65 2.16
CA PRO A 12 0.01 19.94 3.52
C PRO A 12 -0.49 18.69 4.25
N ALA A 13 -0.27 18.61 5.55
CA ALA A 13 -0.82 17.54 6.39
C ALA A 13 -2.35 17.47 6.29
N GLY A 14 -2.89 16.24 6.22
CA GLY A 14 -4.32 16.00 6.09
C GLY A 14 -4.93 16.30 4.71
N SER A 15 -4.12 16.63 3.71
CA SER A 15 -4.60 16.84 2.34
C SER A 15 -4.62 15.55 1.52
N ILE A 16 -5.58 15.45 0.60
CA ILE A 16 -5.62 14.42 -0.43
C ILE A 16 -5.08 15.03 -1.72
N VAL A 17 -3.98 14.49 -2.24
CA VAL A 17 -3.33 14.99 -3.45
C VAL A 17 -3.32 13.91 -4.52
N ALA A 18 -3.76 14.27 -5.73
CA ALA A 18 -3.70 13.39 -6.90
C ALA A 18 -2.55 13.82 -7.82
N LEU A 19 -1.60 12.91 -8.08
CA LEU A 19 -0.52 13.11 -9.05
C LEU A 19 -0.92 12.51 -10.40
N VAL A 20 -1.26 13.36 -11.36
CA VAL A 20 -1.74 12.96 -12.69
C VAL A 20 -0.75 13.33 -13.80
N GLY A 21 -0.69 12.50 -14.85
CA GLY A 21 0.19 12.73 -16.00
C GLY A 21 0.30 11.52 -16.92
N PRO A 22 0.88 11.70 -18.13
CA PRO A 22 0.99 10.62 -19.11
C PRO A 22 1.84 9.45 -18.60
N SER A 23 1.68 8.27 -19.21
CA SER A 23 2.55 7.13 -18.95
C SER A 23 4.02 7.52 -19.21
N GLY A 24 4.94 7.06 -18.36
CA GLY A 24 6.35 7.46 -18.41
C GLY A 24 6.69 8.84 -17.82
N GLY A 25 5.71 9.62 -17.35
CA GLY A 25 5.94 10.94 -16.74
C GLY A 25 6.58 10.95 -15.34
N GLY A 26 7.18 9.85 -14.90
CA GLY A 26 7.90 9.78 -13.61
C GLY A 26 7.05 9.58 -12.35
N LYS A 27 5.72 9.41 -12.47
CA LYS A 27 4.80 9.23 -11.32
C LYS A 27 5.21 8.07 -10.40
N SER A 28 5.45 6.88 -10.97
CA SER A 28 5.89 5.71 -10.20
C SER A 28 7.28 5.94 -9.58
N SER A 29 8.15 6.69 -10.25
CA SER A 29 9.46 7.06 -9.69
C SER A 29 9.33 7.99 -8.48
N ILE A 30 8.36 8.91 -8.47
CA ILE A 30 8.06 9.74 -7.29
C ILE A 30 7.59 8.85 -6.13
N VAL A 31 6.72 7.87 -6.39
CA VAL A 31 6.27 6.91 -5.36
C VAL A 31 7.46 6.12 -4.80
N SER A 32 8.36 5.60 -5.65
CA SER A 32 9.55 4.87 -5.19
C SER A 32 10.52 5.74 -4.37
N LEU A 33 10.66 7.02 -4.72
CA LEU A 33 11.45 7.98 -3.94
C LEU A 33 10.81 8.27 -2.57
N LEU A 34 9.49 8.44 -2.53
CA LEU A 34 8.74 8.59 -1.27
C LEU A 34 8.85 7.34 -0.42
N GLN A 35 8.89 6.14 -0.98
CA GLN A 35 9.10 4.90 -0.22
C GLN A 35 10.53 4.68 0.26
N HIS A 36 11.43 5.62 0.01
CA HIS A 36 12.86 5.44 0.28
C HIS A 36 13.47 4.20 -0.41
N MET A 37 12.94 3.79 -1.56
CA MET A 37 13.55 2.71 -2.36
C MET A 37 14.77 3.21 -3.14
N TYR A 38 14.84 4.53 -3.38
CA TYR A 38 15.94 5.20 -4.06
C TYR A 38 16.22 6.56 -3.42
N GLU A 39 17.45 7.05 -3.55
CA GLU A 39 17.81 8.43 -3.24
C GLU A 39 17.73 9.32 -4.49
N PRO A 40 17.30 10.59 -4.38
CA PRO A 40 17.34 11.51 -5.50
C PRO A 40 18.79 11.89 -5.85
N ASP A 41 19.13 11.93 -7.14
CA ASP A 41 20.44 12.42 -7.62
C ASP A 41 20.75 13.86 -7.16
N SER A 42 19.71 14.68 -6.99
CA SER A 42 19.80 16.05 -6.49
C SER A 42 18.49 16.50 -5.82
N GLY A 43 18.60 17.45 -4.89
CA GLY A 43 17.47 17.93 -4.09
C GLY A 43 17.32 17.16 -2.77
N THR A 44 16.17 17.30 -2.13
CA THR A 44 15.89 16.65 -0.85
C THR A 44 14.40 16.39 -0.72
N ILE A 45 14.04 15.28 -0.07
CA ILE A 45 12.68 14.92 0.28
C ILE A 45 12.60 15.01 1.81
N THR A 46 11.60 15.75 2.30
CA THR A 46 11.38 15.97 3.74
C THR A 46 9.97 15.59 4.15
N ILE A 47 9.84 15.16 5.40
CA ILE A 47 8.57 14.94 6.10
C ILE A 47 8.68 15.74 7.39
N ASP A 48 7.75 16.66 7.61
CA ASP A 48 7.80 17.62 8.72
C ASP A 48 9.17 18.31 8.84
N ASP A 49 9.71 18.76 7.70
CA ASP A 49 11.04 19.38 7.53
C ASP A 49 12.25 18.48 7.88
N VAL A 50 12.03 17.22 8.24
CA VAL A 50 13.08 16.23 8.47
C VAL A 50 13.39 15.50 7.16
N PRO A 51 14.66 15.48 6.69
CA PRO A 51 15.03 14.69 5.52
C PRO A 51 14.67 13.22 5.71
N ILE A 52 14.03 12.60 4.72
CA ILE A 52 13.54 11.21 4.81
C ILE A 52 14.66 10.20 5.16
N LYS A 53 15.91 10.50 4.78
CA LYS A 53 17.13 9.70 5.09
C LYS A 53 17.61 9.76 6.52
N ASN A 54 17.07 10.70 7.29
CA ASN A 54 17.36 10.85 8.70
C ASN A 54 16.24 10.28 9.57
N ILE A 55 15.14 9.80 8.96
CA ILE A 55 14.04 9.15 9.67
C ILE A 55 14.40 7.67 9.81
N ASP A 56 14.12 7.12 10.99
CA ASP A 56 14.30 5.68 11.21
C ASP A 56 13.42 4.88 10.23
N HIS A 57 14.00 3.83 9.63
CA HIS A 57 13.35 3.08 8.57
C HIS A 57 12.12 2.31 9.09
N GLU A 58 12.19 1.73 10.29
CA GLU A 58 11.08 1.00 10.88
C GLU A 58 9.93 1.97 11.19
N PHE A 59 10.25 3.08 11.85
CA PHE A 59 9.27 4.15 12.10
C PHE A 59 8.64 4.68 10.80
N TYR A 60 9.44 4.85 9.74
CA TYR A 60 8.94 5.36 8.47
C TYR A 60 7.91 4.42 7.85
N HIS A 61 8.23 3.13 7.75
CA HIS A 61 7.35 2.13 7.17
C HIS A 61 6.17 1.76 8.10
N GLU A 62 6.22 2.09 9.39
CA GLU A 62 5.05 1.99 10.25
C GLU A 62 3.98 3.06 9.98
N ASN A 63 4.41 4.24 9.50
CA ASN A 63 3.56 5.42 9.31
C ASN A 63 3.24 5.71 7.83
N VAL A 64 3.94 5.08 6.89
CA VAL A 64 3.72 5.25 5.45
C VAL A 64 3.36 3.93 4.80
N VAL A 65 2.26 3.98 4.08
CA VAL A 65 1.59 2.85 3.46
C VAL A 65 1.62 2.99 1.94
N LEU A 66 1.78 1.86 1.23
CA LEU A 66 1.61 1.79 -0.21
C LEU A 66 0.53 0.78 -0.58
N VAL A 67 -0.50 1.29 -1.24
CA VAL A 67 -1.42 0.48 -2.03
C VAL A 67 -0.87 0.38 -3.46
N ALA A 68 -0.35 -0.80 -3.82
CA ALA A 68 0.24 -1.05 -5.14
C ALA A 68 -0.83 -1.19 -6.23
N GLN A 69 -0.48 -0.90 -7.49
CA GLN A 69 -1.39 -1.10 -8.62
C GLN A 69 -1.73 -2.59 -8.84
N GLU A 70 -0.75 -3.47 -8.64
CA GLU A 70 -0.90 -4.92 -8.67
C GLU A 70 -0.55 -5.45 -7.27
N PRO A 71 -1.54 -5.76 -6.41
CA PRO A 71 -1.27 -6.33 -5.10
C PRO A 71 -0.66 -7.72 -5.22
N VAL A 72 0.23 -8.05 -4.28
CA VAL A 72 0.75 -9.41 -4.13
C VAL A 72 0.06 -10.05 -2.94
N LEU A 73 -0.64 -11.16 -3.17
CA LEU A 73 -1.16 -12.01 -2.10
C LEU A 73 -0.13 -13.08 -1.75
N TYR A 74 0.19 -13.17 -0.46
CA TYR A 74 1.06 -14.20 0.08
C TYR A 74 0.30 -15.52 0.30
N ASN A 75 1.04 -16.62 0.26
CA ASN A 75 0.51 -17.94 0.61
C ASN A 75 0.04 -17.95 2.07
N GLY A 76 -1.26 -18.13 2.27
CA GLY A 76 -1.91 -18.04 3.57
C GLY A 76 -3.41 -17.88 3.40
N SER A 77 -4.13 -17.62 4.48
CA SER A 77 -5.54 -17.24 4.43
C SER A 77 -5.73 -15.77 4.06
N ILE A 78 -6.97 -15.40 3.69
CA ILE A 78 -7.41 -14.01 3.59
C ILE A 78 -7.09 -13.26 4.90
N ARG A 79 -7.35 -13.87 6.06
CA ARG A 79 -7.01 -13.31 7.37
C ARG A 79 -5.50 -13.02 7.47
N ASP A 80 -4.67 -13.98 7.11
CA ASP A 80 -3.20 -13.84 7.19
C ASP A 80 -2.68 -12.71 6.30
N ASN A 81 -3.30 -12.49 5.14
CA ASN A 81 -2.93 -11.41 4.23
C ASN A 81 -3.37 -10.03 4.74
N ILE A 82 -4.56 -9.92 5.35
CA ILE A 82 -5.04 -8.64 5.92
C ILE A 82 -4.23 -8.26 7.16
N LEU A 83 -3.94 -9.22 8.04
CA LEU A 83 -3.20 -9.00 9.27
C LEU A 83 -1.67 -8.93 9.04
N TYR A 84 -1.22 -9.08 7.80
CA TYR A 84 0.20 -9.10 7.48
C TYR A 84 0.89 -7.80 7.92
N GLY A 85 1.87 -7.91 8.81
CA GLY A 85 2.58 -6.76 9.37
C GLY A 85 1.81 -5.98 10.44
N CYS A 86 0.67 -6.51 10.91
CA CYS A 86 -0.19 -5.91 11.93
C CYS A 86 -0.38 -6.87 13.11
N ASP A 87 0.72 -7.34 13.73
CA ASP A 87 0.68 -8.31 14.84
C ASP A 87 -0.11 -7.82 16.08
N TRP A 88 -0.34 -6.51 16.16
CA TRP A 88 -1.13 -5.86 17.22
C TRP A 88 -2.62 -5.79 16.92
N ALA A 89 -3.05 -6.02 15.67
CA ALA A 89 -4.43 -5.86 15.24
C ALA A 89 -5.31 -7.01 15.72
N THR A 90 -6.50 -6.67 16.19
CA THR A 90 -7.51 -7.64 16.63
C THR A 90 -8.36 -8.12 15.46
N GLU A 91 -9.16 -9.17 15.71
CA GLU A 91 -10.15 -9.62 14.73
C GLU A 91 -11.19 -8.52 14.43
N GLU A 92 -11.53 -7.67 15.40
CA GLU A 92 -12.44 -6.54 15.21
C GLU A 92 -11.86 -5.48 14.28
N ASP A 93 -10.59 -5.11 14.48
CA ASP A 93 -9.87 -4.17 13.61
C ASP A 93 -9.83 -4.68 12.15
N MET A 94 -9.60 -5.98 11.98
CA MET A 94 -9.58 -6.63 10.67
C MET A 94 -10.95 -6.60 9.98
N LEU A 95 -12.03 -6.84 10.73
CA LEU A 95 -13.39 -6.78 10.20
C LEU A 95 -13.78 -5.34 9.83
N GLU A 96 -13.42 -4.35 10.66
CA GLU A 96 -13.65 -2.93 10.37
C GLU A 96 -12.91 -2.50 9.10
N ALA A 97 -11.62 -2.85 8.97
CA ALA A 97 -10.84 -2.57 7.78
C ALA A 97 -11.44 -3.20 6.53
N ALA A 98 -11.92 -4.45 6.63
CA ALA A 98 -12.57 -5.15 5.53
C ALA A 98 -13.92 -4.53 5.12
N GLU A 99 -14.68 -3.98 6.07
CA GLU A 99 -15.91 -3.22 5.79
C GLU A 99 -15.59 -1.88 5.12
N MET A 100 -14.60 -1.14 5.62
CA MET A 100 -14.16 0.13 5.04
C MET A 100 -13.64 -0.04 3.60
N ALA A 101 -12.95 -1.16 3.32
CA ALA A 101 -12.48 -1.53 1.99
C ALA A 101 -13.59 -2.13 1.09
N ASN A 102 -14.82 -2.29 1.61
CA ASN A 102 -15.96 -2.87 0.89
C ASN A 102 -15.67 -4.29 0.33
N VAL A 103 -14.99 -5.12 1.14
CA VAL A 103 -14.70 -6.52 0.82
C VAL A 103 -15.39 -7.51 1.75
N HIS A 104 -15.83 -7.07 2.94
CA HIS A 104 -16.38 -7.96 3.97
C HIS A 104 -17.53 -8.81 3.41
N GLY A 105 -18.51 -8.17 2.76
CA GLY A 105 -19.66 -8.85 2.16
C GLY A 105 -19.24 -9.96 1.19
N PHE A 106 -18.27 -9.70 0.32
CA PHE A 106 -17.73 -10.72 -0.60
C PHE A 106 -17.04 -11.86 0.15
N VAL A 107 -16.17 -11.54 1.11
CA VAL A 107 -15.45 -12.57 1.87
C VAL A 107 -16.44 -13.51 2.56
N MET A 108 -17.55 -12.97 3.07
CA MET A 108 -18.58 -13.75 3.74
C MET A 108 -19.38 -14.69 2.82
N GLU A 109 -19.36 -14.48 1.50
CA GLU A 109 -19.96 -15.39 0.50
C GLU A 109 -19.08 -16.63 0.23
N LEU A 110 -17.80 -16.59 0.57
CA LEU A 110 -16.88 -17.71 0.41
C LEU A 110 -17.18 -18.82 1.43
N GLU A 111 -17.04 -20.09 1.02
CA GLU A 111 -17.27 -21.26 1.89
C GLU A 111 -16.44 -21.19 3.18
N LYS A 112 -15.18 -20.76 3.08
CA LYS A 112 -14.24 -20.65 4.20
C LYS A 112 -14.08 -19.23 4.71
N LYS A 113 -14.79 -18.26 4.16
CA LYS A 113 -14.73 -16.85 4.58
C LYS A 113 -13.28 -16.36 4.68
N TYR A 114 -12.89 -15.76 5.81
CA TYR A 114 -11.54 -15.29 6.07
C TYR A 114 -10.47 -16.39 6.16
N ASP A 115 -10.86 -17.66 6.32
CA ASP A 115 -9.96 -18.81 6.29
C ASP A 115 -9.75 -19.35 4.86
N THR A 116 -10.30 -18.69 3.84
CA THR A 116 -10.05 -19.03 2.43
C THR A 116 -8.59 -18.80 2.08
N LEU A 117 -7.95 -19.77 1.42
CA LEU A 117 -6.53 -19.72 1.08
C LEU A 117 -6.28 -18.90 -0.20
N CYS A 118 -5.23 -18.08 -0.16
CA CYS A 118 -4.71 -17.21 -1.22
C CYS A 118 -3.29 -17.62 -1.64
N GLY A 119 -2.79 -17.05 -2.75
CA GLY A 119 -1.45 -17.28 -3.30
C GLY A 119 -1.38 -18.39 -4.35
N ASP A 120 -0.17 -18.84 -4.68
CA ASP A 120 0.15 -19.79 -5.77
C ASP A 120 -0.61 -21.14 -5.71
N ARG A 121 -1.14 -21.50 -4.53
CA ARG A 121 -1.92 -22.73 -4.31
C ARG A 121 -3.35 -22.47 -3.80
N GLY A 122 -3.76 -21.19 -3.74
CA GLY A 122 -5.05 -20.75 -3.27
C GLY A 122 -6.08 -20.60 -4.39
N VAL A 123 -7.22 -19.99 -4.07
CA VAL A 123 -8.18 -19.57 -5.09
C VAL A 123 -7.49 -18.55 -6.00
N GLN A 124 -7.53 -18.77 -7.32
CA GLN A 124 -7.28 -17.69 -8.28
C GLN A 124 -8.43 -16.70 -8.11
N MET A 125 -8.17 -15.69 -7.29
CA MET A 125 -9.08 -14.59 -7.10
C MET A 125 -9.20 -13.85 -8.43
N SER A 126 -10.41 -13.64 -8.94
CA SER A 126 -10.63 -12.86 -10.16
C SER A 126 -10.08 -11.44 -10.00
N GLY A 127 -9.70 -10.77 -11.11
CA GLY A 127 -9.06 -9.45 -11.06
C GLY A 127 -9.83 -8.37 -10.27
N GLU A 128 -11.17 -8.42 -10.26
CA GLU A 128 -11.99 -7.51 -9.44
C GLU A 128 -11.81 -7.73 -7.92
N PHE A 129 -11.48 -8.96 -7.51
CA PHE A 129 -11.20 -9.26 -6.12
C PHE A 129 -9.80 -8.80 -5.73
N GLU A 130 -8.79 -9.03 -6.56
CA GLU A 130 -7.43 -8.51 -6.32
C GLU A 130 -7.46 -6.98 -6.14
N GLU A 131 -8.12 -6.25 -7.05
CA GLU A 131 -8.28 -4.79 -6.93
C GLU A 131 -8.90 -4.35 -5.61
N ARG A 132 -9.97 -5.02 -5.14
CA ARG A 132 -10.63 -4.68 -3.87
C ARG A 132 -9.81 -5.09 -2.64
N PHE A 133 -9.10 -6.21 -2.71
CA PHE A 133 -8.28 -6.71 -1.62
C PHE A 133 -7.04 -5.84 -1.38
N THR A 134 -6.52 -5.20 -2.44
CA THR A 134 -5.45 -4.19 -2.37
C THR A 134 -5.72 -3.12 -1.32
N LEU A 135 -6.99 -2.79 -1.05
CA LEU A 135 -7.40 -1.72 -0.14
C LEU A 135 -7.28 -2.06 1.35
N ILE A 136 -7.03 -3.33 1.70
CA ILE A 136 -6.98 -3.81 3.08
C ILE A 136 -5.55 -4.14 3.51
N VAL A 137 -4.66 -4.38 2.55
CA VAL A 137 -3.27 -4.70 2.86
C VAL A 137 -2.56 -3.38 3.16
N ARG A 138 -2.06 -3.32 4.39
CA ARG A 138 -1.48 -2.17 5.08
C ARG A 138 -1.12 -0.98 4.21
#